data_AF-A0A2G3A3X3-F1
#
_entry.id   AF-A0A2G3A3X3-F1
#
_cell.length_a   1.000
_cell.length_b   1.000
_cell.length_c   1.000
_cell.angle_alpha   90.00
_cell.angle_beta   90.00
_cell.angle_gamma   90.00
#
_symmetry.space_group_name_H-M   'P 1'
#
loop_
_entity.id
_entity.type
_entity.pdbx_description
1 polymer ?
#
loop_
_entity_poly.entity_id
_entity_poly.type
_entity_poly.pdbx_seq_one_letter_code
_entity_poly.pdbx_strand_id
1 'polypeptide(L)'
;MGRKKGVEFDEGAPDDFDPNNPYKDPVAFFEMREHLVREKWVDIEKAKILREKLRWCYRIEGVNHLQKCRHLVQQYLDATRGIGWGKDLRPPFMHGTVRPFLIFRLSQAYVFGFPSQSSSFHCRAQACTCRRLRMND
;
A
#
# COMPACT_ATOMS: atom_id res chain seq x y z
N MET A 1 1.01 10.46 -48.97
CA MET A 1 1.37 10.06 -47.60
C MET A 1 1.62 11.32 -46.77
N GLY A 2 0.60 11.83 -46.09
CA GLY A 2 0.73 13.01 -45.24
C GLY A 2 1.50 12.66 -43.97
N ARG A 3 2.57 13.41 -43.67
CA ARG A 3 3.28 13.34 -42.39
C ARG A 3 2.27 13.69 -41.30
N LYS A 4 1.98 12.75 -40.41
CA LYS A 4 1.18 13.02 -39.22
C LYS A 4 1.91 14.12 -38.43
N LYS A 5 1.18 15.21 -38.14
CA LYS A 5 1.60 16.25 -37.19
C LYS A 5 2.03 15.54 -35.90
N GLY A 6 3.15 15.94 -35.30
CA GLY A 6 3.63 15.36 -34.04
C GLY A 6 2.50 15.34 -33.01
N VAL A 7 2.39 14.25 -32.27
CA VAL A 7 1.46 14.18 -31.14
C VAL A 7 2.11 15.00 -30.03
N GLU A 8 1.51 16.14 -29.73
CA GLU A 8 1.84 16.94 -28.56
C GLU A 8 1.18 16.27 -27.36
N PHE A 9 1.98 15.96 -26.34
CA PHE A 9 1.50 15.37 -25.10
C PHE A 9 1.44 16.46 -24.05
N ASP A 10 0.27 16.68 -23.46
CA ASP A 10 0.14 17.60 -22.33
C ASP A 10 0.73 16.93 -21.08
N GLU A 11 1.90 17.40 -20.65
CA GLU A 11 2.72 16.81 -19.58
C GLU A 11 2.35 17.32 -18.17
N GLY A 12 1.58 18.40 -18.07
CA GLY A 12 1.29 19.09 -16.81
C GLY A 12 0.06 18.55 -16.07
N ALA A 13 0.06 18.71 -14.75
CA ALA A 13 -1.16 18.61 -13.96
C ALA A 13 -2.13 19.75 -14.35
N PRO A 14 -3.44 19.50 -14.45
CA PRO A 14 -4.40 20.57 -14.74
C PRO A 14 -4.45 21.57 -13.59
N ASP A 15 -4.45 22.87 -13.93
CA ASP A 15 -4.35 23.97 -12.97
C ASP A 15 -5.63 24.18 -12.14
N ASP A 16 -6.79 23.71 -12.61
CA ASP A 16 -8.11 24.03 -12.07
C ASP A 16 -8.68 23.02 -11.05
N PHE A 17 -7.92 21.98 -10.65
CA PHE A 17 -8.42 20.96 -9.73
C PHE A 17 -8.26 21.31 -8.24
N ASP A 18 -9.37 21.52 -7.53
CA ASP A 18 -9.40 21.67 -6.06
C ASP A 18 -9.50 20.29 -5.36
N PRO A 19 -8.49 19.87 -4.58
CA PRO A 19 -8.51 18.60 -3.85
C PRO A 19 -9.62 18.48 -2.78
N ASN A 20 -10.12 19.60 -2.26
CA ASN A 20 -11.12 19.61 -1.18
C ASN A 20 -12.55 19.38 -1.70
N ASN A 21 -12.82 19.74 -2.97
CA ASN A 21 -14.11 19.51 -3.62
C ASN A 21 -13.93 18.90 -5.02
N PRO A 22 -13.56 17.62 -5.10
CA PRO A 22 -13.15 16.97 -6.36
C PRO A 22 -14.28 16.80 -7.39
N TYR A 23 -15.55 17.04 -7.03
CA TYR A 23 -16.71 16.82 -7.91
C TYR A 23 -17.33 18.13 -8.44
N LYS A 24 -16.75 19.29 -8.14
CA LYS A 24 -17.30 20.59 -8.55
C LYS A 24 -17.33 20.75 -10.08
N ASP A 25 -16.23 20.38 -10.74
CA ASP A 25 -16.04 20.54 -12.18
C ASP A 25 -15.77 19.17 -12.81
N PRO A 26 -16.70 18.63 -13.63
CA PRO A 26 -16.57 17.28 -14.17
C PRO A 26 -15.39 17.15 -15.14
N VAL A 27 -15.02 18.22 -15.86
CA VAL A 27 -13.91 18.23 -16.83
C VAL A 27 -12.56 18.11 -16.12
N ALA A 28 -12.28 19.01 -15.18
CA ALA A 28 -11.04 19.01 -14.40
C ALA A 28 -10.86 17.69 -13.61
N PHE A 29 -11.96 17.08 -13.16
CA PHE A 29 -11.91 15.76 -12.51
C PHE A 29 -11.43 14.63 -13.44
N PHE A 30 -11.90 14.60 -14.68
CA PHE A 30 -11.46 13.60 -15.65
C PHE A 30 -10.02 13.83 -16.11
N GLU A 31 -9.63 15.08 -16.33
CA GLU A 31 -8.25 15.44 -16.68
C GLU A 31 -7.26 15.03 -15.58
N MET A 32 -7.59 15.26 -14.31
CA MET A 32 -6.79 14.78 -13.19
C MET A 32 -6.70 13.25 -13.13
N ARG A 33 -7.79 12.54 -13.43
CA ARG A 33 -7.74 11.07 -13.49
C ARG A 33 -6.79 10.60 -14.57
N GLU A 34 -6.85 11.19 -15.75
CA GLU A 34 -5.95 10.85 -16.85
C GLU A 34 -4.49 11.10 -16.47
N HIS A 35 -4.19 12.26 -15.87
CA HIS A 35 -2.86 12.59 -15.38
C HIS A 35 -2.38 11.58 -14.32
N LEU A 36 -3.19 11.25 -13.32
CA LEU A 36 -2.84 10.26 -12.30
C LEU A 36 -2.58 8.86 -12.87
N VAL A 37 -3.36 8.46 -13.88
CA VAL A 37 -3.13 7.19 -14.57
C VAL A 37 -1.79 7.24 -15.31
N ARG A 38 -1.47 8.32 -16.02
CA ARG A 38 -0.18 8.50 -16.71
C ARG A 38 1.00 8.40 -15.74
N GLU A 39 0.96 9.08 -14.60
CA GLU A 39 2.02 9.00 -13.59
C GLU A 39 2.21 7.58 -13.05
N LYS A 40 1.11 6.86 -12.81
CA LYS A 40 1.18 5.44 -12.41
C LYS A 40 1.82 4.58 -13.49
N TRP A 41 1.54 4.82 -14.77
CA TRP A 41 2.23 4.14 -15.87
C TRP A 41 3.72 4.45 -15.90
N VAL A 42 4.10 5.71 -15.67
CA VAL A 42 5.50 6.13 -15.58
C VAL A 42 6.22 5.35 -14.47
N ASP A 43 5.61 5.19 -13.29
CA ASP A 43 6.21 4.44 -12.20
C ASP A 43 6.28 2.93 -12.47
N ILE A 44 5.27 2.35 -13.13
CA ILE A 44 5.31 0.96 -13.61
C ILE A 44 6.50 0.75 -14.56
N GLU A 45 6.70 1.65 -15.52
CA GLU A 45 7.81 1.57 -16.48
C GLU A 45 9.17 1.77 -15.80
N LYS A 46 9.28 2.68 -14.82
CA LYS A 46 10.50 2.82 -14.00
C LYS A 46 10.87 1.50 -13.31
N ALA A 47 9.90 0.80 -12.71
CA ALA A 47 10.15 -0.50 -12.09
C ALA A 47 10.52 -1.59 -13.09
N LYS A 48 9.98 -1.56 -14.32
CA LYS A 48 10.39 -2.46 -15.41
C LYS A 48 11.85 -2.23 -15.82
N ILE A 49 12.28 -0.97 -15.93
CA ILE A 49 13.69 -0.63 -16.21
C ILE A 49 14.61 -1.18 -15.12
N LEU A 50 14.26 -1.01 -13.84
CA LEU A 50 15.04 -1.56 -12.72
C LEU A 50 15.12 -3.09 -12.78
N ARG A 51 14.01 -3.76 -13.14
CA ARG A 51 13.98 -5.21 -13.31
C ARG A 51 14.92 -5.67 -14.43
N GLU A 52 14.99 -4.94 -15.54
CA GLU A 52 15.91 -5.25 -16.64
C GLU A 52 17.37 -5.07 -16.24
N LYS A 53 17.70 -3.96 -15.57
CA LYS A 53 19.05 -3.71 -15.02
C LYS A 53 19.47 -4.79 -14.03
N LEU A 54 18.54 -5.23 -13.18
CA LEU A 54 18.77 -6.31 -12.23
C LEU A 54 19.04 -7.63 -12.97
N ARG A 55 18.20 -8.00 -13.95
CA ARG A 55 18.43 -9.19 -14.80
C ARG A 55 19.80 -9.16 -15.49
N TRP A 56 20.22 -7.99 -15.96
CA TRP A 56 21.53 -7.78 -16.56
C TRP A 56 22.67 -7.95 -15.54
N CYS A 57 22.53 -7.40 -14.33
CA CYS A 57 23.49 -7.58 -13.23
C CYS A 57 23.70 -9.07 -12.90
N TYR A 58 22.61 -9.82 -12.73
CA TYR A 58 22.69 -11.28 -12.50
C TYR A 58 23.41 -12.03 -13.63
N ARG A 59 23.30 -11.56 -14.87
CA ARG A 59 23.95 -12.20 -16.03
C ARG A 59 25.46 -11.93 -16.08
N ILE A 60 25.92 -10.74 -15.71
CA ILE A 60 27.35 -10.38 -15.78
C ILE A 60 28.13 -10.91 -14.58
N GLU A 61 27.55 -10.78 -13.40
CA GLU A 61 28.22 -11.04 -12.12
C GLU A 61 28.45 -12.52 -11.82
N GLY A 62 27.57 -13.38 -12.35
CA GLY A 62 27.56 -14.81 -12.05
C GLY A 62 27.49 -15.04 -10.54
N VAL A 63 28.51 -15.68 -9.96
CA VAL A 63 28.58 -16.04 -8.53
C VAL A 63 28.61 -14.85 -7.56
N ASN A 64 29.00 -13.64 -7.99
CA ASN A 64 29.13 -12.47 -7.10
C ASN A 64 27.85 -11.63 -6.96
N HIS A 65 26.73 -12.06 -7.55
CA HIS A 65 25.49 -11.29 -7.61
C HIS A 65 24.94 -10.89 -6.21
N LEU A 66 25.23 -11.67 -5.17
CA LEU A 66 24.76 -11.41 -3.80
C LEU A 66 25.35 -10.13 -3.19
N GLN A 67 26.61 -9.82 -3.51
CA GLN A 67 27.29 -8.65 -2.95
C GLN A 67 27.05 -7.41 -3.80
N LYS A 68 27.25 -7.51 -5.12
CA LYS A 68 27.20 -6.33 -6.00
C LYS A 68 25.78 -5.95 -6.43
N CYS A 69 24.86 -6.90 -6.68
CA CYS A 69 23.49 -6.57 -7.13
C CYS A 69 22.52 -6.19 -5.97
N ARG A 70 22.94 -6.24 -4.70
CA ARG A 70 22.08 -5.97 -3.53
C ARG A 70 21.37 -4.61 -3.59
N HIS A 71 22.08 -3.57 -4.01
CA HIS A 71 21.53 -2.22 -4.09
C HIS A 71 20.44 -2.10 -5.17
N LEU A 72 20.61 -2.77 -6.33
CA LEU A 72 19.60 -2.81 -7.39
C LEU A 72 18.34 -3.57 -6.94
N VAL A 73 18.52 -4.66 -6.18
CA VAL A 73 17.40 -5.41 -5.59
C VAL A 73 16.62 -4.52 -4.65
N GLN A 74 17.31 -3.77 -3.77
CA GLN A 74 16.67 -2.85 -2.84
C GLN A 74 15.87 -1.77 -3.59
N GLN A 75 16.46 -1.12 -4.59
CA GLN A 75 15.78 -0.12 -5.43
C GLN A 75 14.55 -0.69 -6.14
N TYR A 76 14.66 -1.91 -6.68
CA TYR A 76 13.54 -2.58 -7.32
C TYR A 76 12.42 -2.90 -6.33
N LEU A 77 12.75 -3.44 -5.15
CA LEU A 77 11.76 -3.71 -4.10
C LEU A 77 11.06 -2.43 -3.64
N ASP A 78 11.80 -1.34 -3.45
CA ASP A 78 11.26 -0.07 -3.02
C ASP A 78 10.34 0.54 -4.09
N ALA A 79 10.71 0.45 -5.37
CA ALA A 79 9.84 0.86 -6.48
C ALA A 79 8.54 0.04 -6.53
N THR A 80 8.61 -1.30 -6.38
CA THR A 80 7.41 -2.17 -6.52
C THR A 80 6.34 -1.96 -5.45
N ARG A 81 6.70 -1.51 -4.24
CA ARG A 81 5.74 -1.34 -3.13
C ARG A 81 4.67 -0.29 -3.42
N GLY A 82 4.99 0.72 -4.23
CA GLY A 82 4.11 1.85 -4.55
C GLY A 82 3.48 1.80 -5.93
N ILE A 83 3.42 0.65 -6.60
CA ILE A 83 3.01 0.54 -8.02
C ILE A 83 1.67 -0.19 -8.22
N GLY A 84 1.09 -0.74 -7.15
CA GLY A 84 -0.14 -1.52 -7.23
C GLY A 84 -1.41 -0.68 -7.46
N TRP A 85 -2.38 -1.22 -8.18
CA TRP A 85 -3.77 -0.75 -8.18
C TRP A 85 -4.54 -1.21 -6.93
N GLY A 86 -3.87 -1.16 -5.77
CA GLY A 86 -4.43 -1.58 -4.48
C GLY A 86 -5.32 -0.52 -3.84
N LYS A 87 -6.14 -0.92 -2.85
CA LYS A 87 -7.00 0.00 -2.09
C LYS A 87 -6.21 1.11 -1.38
N ASP A 88 -4.98 0.81 -0.95
CA ASP A 88 -4.13 1.70 -0.16
C ASP A 88 -3.34 2.71 -1.00
N LEU A 89 -3.30 2.50 -2.32
CA LEU A 89 -2.57 3.34 -3.27
C LEU A 89 -3.48 4.20 -4.16
N ARG A 90 -4.72 4.33 -3.72
CA ARG A 90 -5.67 5.30 -4.25
C ARG A 90 -5.28 6.67 -3.69
N PRO A 91 -5.41 7.78 -4.44
CA PRO A 91 -5.11 9.09 -3.87
C PRO A 91 -6.13 9.43 -2.76
N PRO A 92 -5.71 10.15 -1.68
CA PRO A 92 -6.52 10.42 -0.48
C PRO A 92 -7.95 10.89 -0.76
N PHE A 93 -8.13 11.78 -1.73
CA PHE A 93 -9.44 12.33 -2.11
C PHE A 93 -10.41 11.31 -2.71
N MET A 94 -9.94 10.14 -3.14
CA MET A 94 -10.79 9.05 -3.63
C MET A 94 -10.94 7.90 -2.62
N HIS A 95 -10.36 8.00 -1.43
CA HIS A 95 -10.73 7.10 -0.33
C HIS A 95 -12.13 7.48 0.12
N GLY A 96 -13.13 6.67 -0.23
CA GLY A 96 -14.44 6.79 0.37
C GLY A 96 -14.30 6.71 1.89
N THR A 97 -15.14 7.46 2.62
CA THR A 97 -15.21 7.38 4.08
C THR A 97 -15.49 5.94 4.49
N VAL A 98 -14.45 5.14 4.71
CA VAL A 98 -14.54 3.90 5.45
C VAL A 98 -14.83 4.35 6.86
N ARG A 99 -16.12 4.45 7.21
CA ARG A 99 -16.56 4.57 8.60
C ARG A 99 -16.04 3.33 9.32
N PRO A 100 -14.96 3.41 10.12
CA PRO A 100 -14.64 2.31 11.00
C PRO A 100 -15.67 2.42 12.14
N PHE A 101 -16.29 1.33 12.56
CA PHE A 101 -17.21 1.29 13.73
C PHE A 101 -18.66 1.82 13.59
N LEU A 102 -19.47 1.27 12.68
CA LEU A 102 -20.93 1.28 12.89
C LEU A 102 -21.57 -0.11 12.72
N ILE A 103 -20.91 -1.15 13.24
CA ILE A 103 -21.52 -2.50 13.37
C ILE A 103 -21.71 -2.91 14.84
N PHE A 104 -21.26 -2.13 15.83
CA PHE A 104 -21.32 -2.51 17.25
C PHE A 104 -22.26 -1.66 18.12
N ARG A 105 -23.35 -1.13 17.57
CA ARG A 105 -24.34 -0.39 18.39
C ARG A 105 -25.78 -0.80 18.11
N LEU A 106 -26.11 -2.07 18.36
CA LEU A 106 -27.51 -2.52 18.47
C LEU A 106 -27.70 -3.75 19.38
N SER A 107 -26.78 -4.02 20.32
CA SER A 107 -26.99 -5.07 21.34
C SER A 107 -26.55 -4.60 22.73
N GLN A 108 -27.18 -3.52 23.20
CA GLN A 108 -27.11 -3.14 24.61
C GLN A 108 -28.42 -2.48 25.01
N ALA A 109 -29.50 -3.25 24.87
CA ALA A 109 -30.79 -2.94 25.46
C ALA A 109 -31.49 -4.26 25.81
N TYR A 110 -30.94 -5.00 26.77
CA TYR A 110 -31.77 -5.83 27.63
C TYR A 110 -31.10 -5.96 29.00
N VAL A 111 -31.51 -5.05 29.88
CA VAL A 111 -31.25 -5.06 31.32
C VAL A 111 -32.24 -6.04 31.94
N PHE A 112 -31.77 -7.23 32.30
CA PHE A 112 -32.33 -8.14 33.31
C PHE A 112 -31.09 -8.95 33.76
N GLY A 113 -30.47 -8.81 34.93
CA GLY A 113 -30.97 -8.52 36.25
C GLY A 113 -30.99 -9.80 37.07
N PHE A 114 -29.83 -10.35 37.51
CA PHE A 114 -29.71 -11.45 38.50
C PHE A 114 -28.27 -11.47 39.08
N PRO A 115 -28.01 -12.01 40.29
CA PRO A 115 -27.56 -11.25 41.44
C PRO A 115 -26.15 -11.65 41.90
N SER A 116 -25.60 -10.80 42.76
CA SER A 116 -24.44 -11.00 43.61
C SER A 116 -24.45 -12.34 44.36
N GLN A 117 -23.39 -13.13 44.21
CA GLN A 117 -22.87 -13.94 45.31
C GLN A 117 -21.34 -13.95 45.28
N SER A 118 -20.81 -13.35 46.33
CA SER A 118 -19.44 -13.39 46.81
C SER A 118 -19.02 -14.80 47.20
N SER A 119 -17.89 -15.27 46.68
CA SER A 119 -17.03 -16.22 47.40
C SER A 119 -15.60 -16.12 46.88
N SER A 120 -14.76 -15.55 47.74
CA SER A 120 -13.31 -15.47 47.66
C SER A 120 -12.66 -16.80 47.31
N PHE A 121 -11.75 -16.82 46.33
CA PHE A 121 -10.62 -17.74 46.37
C PHE A 121 -9.33 -17.04 45.92
N HIS A 122 -8.36 -17.15 46.81
CA HIS A 122 -7.06 -16.51 46.86
C HIS A 122 -6.17 -16.74 45.64
N CYS A 123 -5.37 -15.71 45.32
CA CYS A 123 -4.10 -15.82 44.62
C CYS A 123 -3.23 -16.96 45.17
N ARG A 124 -2.70 -17.82 44.29
CA ARG A 124 -1.34 -18.34 44.42
C ARG A 124 -0.62 -18.27 43.08
N ALA A 125 0.39 -17.40 43.05
CA ALA A 125 1.50 -17.47 42.12
C ALA A 125 2.26 -18.78 42.33
N GLN A 126 2.62 -19.46 41.25
CA GLN A 126 3.78 -20.35 41.19
C GLN A 126 4.28 -20.45 39.75
N ALA A 127 5.59 -20.38 39.63
CA ALA A 127 6.34 -20.08 38.43
C ALA A 127 6.39 -21.24 37.42
N CYS A 128 6.37 -20.91 36.13
CA CYS A 128 6.93 -21.76 35.09
C CYS A 128 8.09 -21.01 34.43
N THR A 129 9.29 -21.25 34.96
CA THR A 129 10.56 -20.81 34.40
C THR A 129 10.88 -21.50 33.07
N CYS A 130 11.48 -20.75 32.15
CA CYS A 130 12.10 -21.19 30.91
C CYS A 130 12.91 -22.50 31.03
N ARG A 131 12.72 -23.43 30.07
CA ARG A 131 13.81 -24.33 29.66
C ARG A 131 13.91 -24.43 28.14
N ARG A 132 15.03 -23.90 27.68
CA ARG A 132 15.66 -24.01 26.35
C ARG A 132 16.04 -25.47 26.09
N LEU A 133 15.58 -26.06 24.99
CA LEU A 133 16.25 -27.22 24.38
C LEU A 133 16.47 -26.93 22.90
N ARG A 134 17.75 -26.73 22.58
CA ARG A 134 18.34 -26.95 21.25
C ARG A 134 18.14 -28.43 20.89
N MET A 135 17.71 -28.72 19.67
CA MET A 135 18.02 -30.00 19.02
C MET A 135 18.79 -29.66 17.74
N ASN A 136 20.09 -29.98 17.77
CA ASN A 136 20.85 -30.36 16.59
C ASN A 136 20.88 -31.89 16.64
N ASP A 137 20.45 -32.53 15.57
CA ASP A 137 21.15 -33.59 14.83
C ASP A 137 20.58 -33.57 13.39
#